data_AF-A0A348PSD0-F1
#
_entry.id   AF-A0A348PSD0-F1
#
_cell.length_a   1.000
_cell.length_b   1.000
_cell.length_c   1.000
_cell.angle_alpha   90.00
_cell.angle_beta   90.00
_cell.angle_gamma   90.00
#
_symmetry.space_group_name_H-M   'P 1'
#
loop_
_entity.id
_entity.type
_entity.pdbx_description
1 polymer ?
#
loop_
_entity_poly.entity_id
_entity_poly.type
_entity_poly.pdbx_seq_one_letter_code
_entity_poly.pdbx_strand_id
1 'polypeptide(L)'
;MKKLNQFKVILIVLAVMFGFSGFAQSTNVADDEQPTLSYDTYAIATEWNAWHETPNAANAFIGEFMTEFNVPQTTVNPGLTLFKTWQWWASHNEAAVEEYISRRDNQ
;
A
#
# COMPACT_ATOMS: atom_id res chain seq x y z
N MET A 1 -37.90 39.43 -9.93
CA MET A 1 -36.97 39.20 -11.05
C MET A 1 -35.64 38.72 -10.46
N LYS A 2 -35.43 37.42 -10.21
CA LYS A 2 -34.64 36.47 -11.02
C LYS A 2 -33.46 37.09 -11.79
N LYS A 3 -32.22 36.82 -11.33
CA LYS A 3 -31.04 36.25 -12.06
C LYS A 3 -30.02 35.81 -10.98
N LEU A 4 -29.91 34.53 -10.61
CA LEU A 4 -29.08 33.47 -11.20
C LEU A 4 -27.65 33.92 -11.53
N ASN A 5 -26.66 33.37 -10.81
CA ASN A 5 -25.43 32.74 -11.33
C ASN A 5 -24.67 32.09 -10.15
N GLN A 6 -24.89 30.79 -9.92
CA GLN A 6 -23.99 29.72 -10.36
C GLN A 6 -22.63 29.71 -9.64
N PHE A 7 -22.57 29.00 -8.52
CA PHE A 7 -21.41 28.16 -8.22
C PHE A 7 -21.92 26.78 -7.80
N LYS A 8 -21.88 25.88 -8.77
CA LYS A 8 -22.10 24.44 -8.63
C LYS A 8 -20.78 23.84 -8.17
N VAL A 9 -20.77 23.09 -7.06
CA VAL A 9 -20.06 21.82 -6.85
C VAL A 9 -20.73 21.22 -5.60
N ILE A 10 -21.89 20.55 -5.73
CA ILE A 10 -21.99 19.09 -5.84
C ILE A 10 -21.07 18.40 -4.81
N LEU A 11 -21.49 18.42 -3.55
CA LEU A 11 -20.97 17.59 -2.47
C LEU A 11 -21.78 16.29 -2.48
N ILE A 12 -21.44 15.42 -3.44
CA ILE A 12 -22.05 14.10 -3.64
C ILE A 12 -21.02 13.06 -3.21
N VAL A 13 -21.39 12.36 -2.12
CA VAL A 13 -21.17 10.92 -1.90
C VAL A 13 -19.74 10.49 -1.59
N LEU A 14 -19.53 9.98 -0.37
CA LEU A 14 -19.43 8.53 -0.22
C LEU A 14 -19.77 8.13 1.23
N ALA A 15 -20.85 7.36 1.33
CA ALA A 15 -21.30 6.72 2.54
C ALA A 15 -20.27 5.67 2.97
N VAL A 16 -19.67 5.84 4.14
CA VAL A 16 -18.91 4.79 4.81
C VAL A 16 -19.91 3.84 5.46
N MET A 17 -20.48 2.96 4.63
CA MET A 17 -21.14 1.75 5.09
C MET A 17 -20.31 0.56 4.64
N PHE A 18 -19.42 0.10 5.51
CA PHE A 18 -19.01 -1.30 5.51
C PHE A 18 -19.07 -1.78 6.97
N GLY A 19 -20.12 -2.53 7.25
CA GLY A 19 -20.32 -3.22 8.50
C GLY A 19 -19.28 -4.31 8.66
N PHE A 20 -18.64 -4.33 9.83
CA PHE A 20 -17.84 -5.46 10.28
C PHE A 20 -18.79 -6.59 10.68
N SER A 21 -19.06 -7.52 9.77
CA SER A 21 -19.60 -8.83 10.12
C SER A 21 -18.47 -9.64 10.76
N GLY A 22 -18.52 -9.76 12.09
CA GLY A 22 -17.68 -10.67 12.85
C GLY A 22 -18.10 -12.12 12.60
N PHE A 23 -17.20 -12.91 12.03
CA PHE A 23 -17.25 -14.36 12.08
C PHE A 23 -16.00 -14.86 12.82
N ALA A 24 -16.20 -15.31 14.05
CA ALA A 24 -15.24 -16.11 14.77
C ALA A 24 -15.48 -17.58 14.38
N GLN A 25 -14.55 -18.19 13.66
CA GLN A 25 -14.42 -19.64 13.57
C GLN A 25 -12.99 -20.03 13.93
N SER A 26 -12.84 -20.59 15.13
CA SER A 26 -11.68 -21.37 15.50
C SER A 26 -11.79 -22.72 14.79
N THR A 27 -10.99 -22.91 13.75
CA THR A 27 -10.77 -24.20 13.10
C THR A 27 -9.27 -24.37 12.96
N ASN A 28 -8.78 -25.52 13.46
CA ASN A 28 -7.39 -25.97 13.43
C ASN A 28 -6.57 -25.35 12.29
N VAL A 29 -5.56 -24.55 12.65
CA VAL A 29 -4.55 -24.07 11.70
C VAL A 29 -3.71 -25.28 11.33
N ALA A 30 -4.10 -25.97 10.25
CA ALA A 30 -3.14 -26.72 9.46
C ALA A 30 -2.05 -25.70 9.08
N ASP A 31 -0.76 -26.08 9.16
CA ASP A 31 0.37 -25.22 8.77
C ASP A 31 -0.01 -24.49 7.48
N ASP A 32 -0.34 -23.21 7.61
CA ASP A 32 -0.83 -22.39 6.52
C ASP A 32 0.21 -22.47 5.42
N GLU A 33 -0.18 -23.00 4.26
CA GLU A 33 0.58 -22.86 3.03
C GLU A 33 0.86 -21.36 2.89
N GLN A 34 2.09 -20.94 3.24
CA GLN A 34 2.53 -19.57 3.02
C GLN A 34 2.24 -19.29 1.54
N PRO A 35 1.42 -18.28 1.21
CA PRO A 35 1.20 -17.93 -0.19
C PRO A 35 2.57 -17.71 -0.81
N THR A 36 2.89 -18.52 -1.82
CA THR A 36 4.18 -18.41 -2.50
C THR A 36 4.12 -17.16 -3.34
N LEU A 37 4.57 -16.04 -2.76
CA LEU A 37 4.63 -14.76 -3.46
C LEU A 37 5.53 -14.90 -4.69
N SER A 38 5.15 -14.25 -5.79
CA SER A 38 5.92 -14.21 -7.03
C SER A 38 7.22 -13.37 -6.91
N TYR A 39 7.42 -12.70 -5.78
CA TYR A 39 8.52 -11.78 -5.51
C TYR A 39 9.08 -11.94 -4.10
N ASP A 40 10.32 -11.46 -3.91
CA ASP A 40 10.98 -11.41 -2.60
C ASP A 40 10.70 -10.09 -1.88
N THR A 41 9.93 -10.17 -0.79
CA THR A 41 9.61 -9.01 0.06
C THR A 41 10.85 -8.35 0.68
N TYR A 42 11.94 -9.11 0.90
CA TYR A 42 13.21 -8.54 1.36
C TYR A 42 13.86 -7.68 0.29
N ALA A 43 13.87 -8.14 -0.96
CA ALA A 43 14.40 -7.38 -2.07
C ALA A 43 13.62 -6.06 -2.27
N ILE A 44 12.28 -6.12 -2.24
CA ILE A 44 11.41 -4.94 -2.32
C ILE A 44 11.73 -3.94 -1.20
N ALA A 45 11.76 -4.40 0.06
CA ALA A 45 12.05 -3.53 1.18
C ALA A 45 13.47 -2.93 1.13
N THR A 46 14.44 -3.64 0.55
CA THR A 46 15.82 -3.15 0.35
C THR A 46 15.88 -2.02 -0.67
N GLU A 47 15.18 -2.19 -1.79
CA GLU A 47 15.07 -1.18 -2.84
C GLU A 47 14.41 0.10 -2.32
N TRP A 48 13.32 -0.06 -1.57
CA TRP A 48 12.59 1.02 -0.90
C TRP A 48 13.44 1.72 0.16
N ASN A 49 14.25 0.98 0.92
CA ASN A 49 15.18 1.57 1.88
C ASN A 49 16.28 2.38 1.19
N ALA A 50 16.84 1.86 0.09
CA ALA A 50 17.85 2.58 -0.69
C ALA A 50 17.30 3.90 -1.26
N TRP A 51 16.06 3.88 -1.76
CA TRP A 51 15.36 5.11 -2.14
C TRP A 51 15.16 6.05 -0.96
N HIS A 52 14.68 5.56 0.19
CA HIS A 52 14.41 6.38 1.36
C HIS A 52 15.67 7.08 1.88
N GLU A 53 16.81 6.39 1.87
CA GLU A 53 18.10 6.94 2.29
C GLU A 53 18.70 7.91 1.26
N THR A 54 18.50 7.66 -0.04
CA THR A 54 19.07 8.50 -1.11
C THR A 54 18.11 8.62 -2.31
N PRO A 55 17.07 9.46 -2.19
CA PRO A 55 16.15 9.71 -3.30
C PRO A 55 16.86 10.46 -4.44
N ASN A 56 16.61 10.07 -5.68
CA ASN A 56 17.11 10.73 -6.87
C ASN A 56 16.10 10.63 -8.03
N ALA A 57 16.40 11.23 -9.17
CA ALA A 57 15.48 11.27 -10.31
C ALA A 57 15.20 9.88 -10.91
N ALA A 58 16.17 8.96 -10.90
CA ALA A 58 16.02 7.63 -11.49
C ALA A 58 15.14 6.69 -10.65
N ASN A 59 14.97 6.97 -9.36
CA ASN A 59 14.12 6.19 -8.46
C ASN A 59 12.94 7.00 -7.88
N ALA A 60 12.61 8.15 -8.48
CA ALA A 60 11.51 8.99 -8.04
C ALA A 60 10.15 8.27 -8.04
N PHE A 61 9.95 7.35 -9.01
CA PHE A 61 8.74 6.54 -9.14
C PHE A 61 8.42 5.72 -7.88
N ILE A 62 9.43 5.36 -7.06
CA ILE A 62 9.23 4.60 -5.82
C ILE A 62 8.43 5.45 -4.82
N GLY A 63 8.76 6.73 -4.69
CA GLY A 63 8.02 7.65 -3.81
C GLY A 63 6.60 7.94 -4.31
N GLU A 64 6.43 8.05 -5.63
CA GLU A 64 5.11 8.21 -6.26
C GLU A 64 4.23 6.99 -6.00
N PHE A 65 4.78 5.78 -6.22
CA PHE A 65 4.12 4.51 -5.90
C PHE A 65 3.74 4.44 -4.41
N MET A 66 4.68 4.73 -3.51
CA MET A 66 4.41 4.68 -2.08
C MET A 66 3.30 5.63 -1.64
N THR A 67 3.22 6.80 -2.27
CA THR A 67 2.15 7.77 -2.02
C THR A 67 0.80 7.28 -2.56
N GLU A 68 0.78 6.77 -3.79
CA GLU A 68 -0.42 6.25 -4.46
C GLU A 68 -1.05 5.08 -3.71
N PHE A 69 -0.21 4.15 -3.24
CA PHE A 69 -0.65 2.93 -2.56
C PHE A 69 -0.68 3.04 -1.03
N ASN A 70 -0.45 4.24 -0.49
CA ASN A 70 -0.41 4.51 0.96
C ASN A 70 0.54 3.56 1.72
N VAL A 71 1.71 3.29 1.14
CA VAL A 71 2.75 2.48 1.79
C VAL A 71 3.21 3.22 3.05
N PRO A 72 3.25 2.55 4.23
CA PRO A 72 3.65 3.19 5.47
C PRO A 72 5.04 3.83 5.37
N GLN A 73 5.12 5.11 5.71
CA GLN A 73 6.38 5.86 5.78
C GLN A 73 6.97 5.90 7.20
N THR A 74 6.28 5.28 8.15
CA THR A 74 6.69 5.16 9.55
C THR A 74 6.39 3.75 10.05
N THR A 75 6.97 3.39 11.19
CA THR A 75 6.77 2.08 11.81
C THR A 75 5.32 1.91 12.26
N VAL A 76 4.61 0.91 11.72
CA VAL A 76 3.19 0.68 12.05
C VAL A 76 3.02 -0.03 13.39
N ASN A 77 3.99 -0.85 13.79
CA ASN A 77 4.01 -1.52 15.08
C ASN A 77 5.15 -0.98 15.95
N PRO A 78 4.89 -0.54 17.20
CA PRO A 78 5.95 -0.14 18.14
C PRO A 78 6.82 -1.36 18.46
N GLY A 79 7.97 -1.46 17.80
CA GLY A 79 8.90 -2.59 17.88
C GLY A 79 9.40 -3.11 16.53
N LEU A 80 8.76 -2.75 15.42
CA LEU A 80 9.26 -3.04 14.07
C LEU A 80 10.06 -1.87 13.53
N THR A 81 11.15 -2.15 12.81
CA THR A 81 11.83 -1.12 12.00
C THR A 81 10.97 -0.75 10.79
N LEU A 82 11.24 0.40 10.17
CA LEU A 82 10.54 0.80 8.94
C LEU A 82 10.74 -0.24 7.83
N PHE A 83 11.95 -0.77 7.69
CA PHE A 83 12.25 -1.89 6.79
C PHE A 83 11.35 -3.11 7.04
N LYS A 84 11.18 -3.54 8.29
CA LYS A 84 10.27 -4.65 8.63
C LYS A 84 8.80 -4.32 8.40
N THR A 85 8.44 -3.05 8.54
CA THR A 85 7.10 -2.56 8.19
C THR A 85 6.85 -2.70 6.69
N TRP A 86 7.83 -2.39 5.84
CA TRP A 86 7.71 -2.58 4.39
C TRP A 86 7.67 -4.05 3.96
N GLN A 87 8.46 -4.92 4.58
CA GLN A 87 8.38 -6.37 4.32
C GLN A 87 6.97 -6.90 4.62
N TRP A 88 6.45 -6.54 5.80
CA TRP A 88 5.09 -6.91 6.19
C TRP A 88 4.06 -6.32 5.24
N TRP A 89 4.17 -5.04 4.88
CA TRP A 89 3.22 -4.41 3.96
C TRP A 89 3.24 -5.11 2.59
N ALA A 90 4.42 -5.38 2.05
CA ALA A 90 4.58 -6.06 0.76
C ALA A 90 3.95 -7.47 0.79
N SER A 91 4.12 -8.22 1.88
CA SER A 91 3.53 -9.56 1.99
C SER A 91 2.00 -9.58 2.09
N HIS A 92 1.35 -8.44 2.31
CA HIS A 92 -0.12 -8.32 2.44
C HIS A 92 -0.77 -7.51 1.30
N ASN A 93 0.02 -6.95 0.39
CA ASN A 93 -0.46 -6.06 -0.68
C ASN A 93 0.07 -6.51 -2.05
N GLU A 94 -0.12 -7.80 -2.37
CA GLU A 94 0.46 -8.45 -3.56
C GLU A 94 0.17 -7.71 -4.88
N ALA A 95 -1.08 -7.40 -5.17
CA ALA A 95 -1.43 -6.69 -6.40
C ALA A 95 -0.73 -5.32 -6.54
N ALA A 96 -0.50 -4.62 -5.42
CA ALA A 96 0.22 -3.35 -5.43
C ALA A 96 1.73 -3.58 -5.66
N VAL A 97 2.31 -4.62 -5.09
CA VAL A 97 3.72 -4.95 -5.30
C VAL A 97 3.96 -5.45 -6.73
N GLU A 98 3.03 -6.19 -7.33
CA GLU A 98 3.12 -6.56 -8.74
C GLU A 98 3.07 -5.34 -9.67
N GLU A 99 2.21 -4.35 -9.36
CA GLU A 99 2.20 -3.06 -10.07
C GLU A 99 3.52 -2.30 -9.88
N TYR A 100 4.08 -2.31 -8.66
CA TYR A 100 5.40 -1.73 -8.39
C TYR A 100 6.49 -2.37 -9.25
N ILE A 101 6.53 -3.71 -9.31
CA ILE A 101 7.50 -4.47 -10.10
C ILE A 101 7.34 -4.13 -11.59
N SER A 102 6.10 -4.09 -12.08
CA SER A 102 5.80 -3.69 -13.46
C SER A 102 6.34 -2.29 -13.76
N ARG A 103 6.12 -1.30 -12.88
CA ARG A 103 6.64 0.07 -13.07
C ARG A 103 8.15 0.13 -13.06
N ARG A 104 8.79 -0.58 -12.13
CA ARG A 104 10.25 -0.66 -12.00
C ARG A 104 10.88 -1.24 -13.26
N ASP A 105 10.32 -2.32 -13.79
CA ASP A 105 10.86 -3.03 -14.94
C ASP A 105 10.64 -2.24 -16.27
N ASN A 106 9.82 -1.18 -16.23
CA ASN A 106 9.54 -0.27 -17.36
C ASN A 106 10.21 1.12 -17.23
N GLN A 107 11.06 1.36 -16.21
CA GLN A 107 11.91 2.57 -16.12
C GLN A 107 13.13 2.46 -17.04
#